data_AF-A0A9D5HVQ7-F1
#
_entry.id   AF-A0A9D5HVQ7-F1
#
_cell.length_a   1.000
_cell.length_b   1.000
_cell.length_c   1.000
_cell.angle_alpha   90.00
_cell.angle_beta   90.00
_cell.angle_gamma   90.00
#
_symmetry.space_group_name_H-M   'P 1'
#
loop_
_entity.id
_entity.type
_entity.pdbx_description
1 polymer ?
#
loop_
_entity_poly.entity_id
_entity_poly.type
_entity_poly.pdbx_seq_one_letter_code
_entity_poly.pdbx_strand_id
1 'polypeptide(L)'
;MTGSPSSNQPNSHSTSPTHHGHTMKEDRLSKYRNGREKDTTVTKYRPLEVVTFNPPQDAIRHGYGESGMRYIFGDLPLDDFEEGKIKEMHAYLKSRHVSLKNTAFCDNHLLLRYLQGNEYDFVKAWDDIKRHVRWRQNFRMIEDKDKLEKLLRKGYCYIHGRDKLLRPIIVFRAKAFLDGEEPDNIIHVVYYWFEFVITNMLAWNRVEQWRVIMDLQDVTFYNAPISLLKDIAANLQRNYRGYLAQMSFINAPIIFWGLWQAISLVLPQSTRDKIVLCTSDYKSEFLKWINPSQLEKRYHGTATDVTSFREPVLPPLH
;
A
#
# COMPACT_ATOMS: atom_id res chain seq x y z
N MET A 1 45.84 74.54 -21.61
CA MET A 1 45.03 73.83 -22.63
C MET A 1 45.55 72.42 -22.80
N THR A 2 44.61 71.48 -22.86
CA THR A 2 44.69 70.04 -23.23
C THR A 2 45.58 69.11 -22.39
N GLY A 3 44.94 68.38 -21.48
CA GLY A 3 45.41 67.10 -20.93
C GLY A 3 44.19 66.19 -20.70
N SER A 4 44.19 65.02 -21.33
CA SER A 4 43.12 64.00 -21.32
C SER A 4 42.84 63.42 -19.92
N PRO A 5 41.71 62.72 -19.77
CA PRO A 5 41.79 61.41 -19.12
C PRO A 5 40.99 60.31 -19.84
N SER A 6 41.62 59.14 -19.88
CA SER A 6 41.00 57.84 -20.16
C SER A 6 40.13 57.38 -18.99
N SER A 7 39.02 56.71 -19.27
CA SER A 7 38.43 55.75 -18.34
C SER A 7 37.95 54.50 -19.08
N ASN A 8 38.55 53.38 -18.68
CA ASN A 8 38.24 52.01 -19.07
C ASN A 8 36.83 51.61 -18.60
N GLN A 9 36.03 51.02 -19.47
CA GLN A 9 34.92 50.13 -19.08
C GLN A 9 35.44 48.70 -18.91
N PRO A 10 35.11 47.99 -17.82
CA PRO A 10 35.26 46.54 -17.77
C PRO A 10 33.92 45.81 -17.96
N ASN A 11 33.94 44.92 -18.95
CA ASN A 11 33.34 43.58 -19.00
C ASN A 11 31.99 43.32 -18.31
N SER A 12 30.98 43.03 -19.16
CA SER A 12 29.78 42.29 -18.81
C SER A 12 30.14 40.86 -18.37
N HIS A 13 29.96 40.57 -17.08
CA HIS A 13 29.96 39.20 -16.58
C HIS A 13 28.69 38.49 -17.06
N SER A 14 28.89 37.53 -17.96
CA SER A 14 27.98 36.41 -18.23
C SER A 14 27.69 35.67 -16.92
N THR A 15 26.48 35.84 -16.39
CA THR A 15 25.95 34.98 -15.34
C THR A 15 25.34 33.75 -15.99
N SER A 16 26.04 32.62 -15.88
CA SER A 16 25.47 31.31 -16.20
C SER A 16 24.27 31.03 -15.28
N PRO A 17 23.15 30.48 -15.80
CA PRO A 17 22.00 30.17 -14.97
C PRO A 17 22.37 29.03 -14.02
N THR A 18 22.24 29.29 -12.73
CA THR A 18 22.37 28.29 -11.67
C THR A 18 21.26 27.25 -11.86
N HIS A 19 21.64 26.04 -12.29
CA HIS A 19 20.75 24.87 -12.33
C HIS A 19 20.21 24.57 -10.93
N HIS A 20 19.06 25.14 -10.59
CA HIS A 20 18.30 24.77 -9.41
C HIS A 20 17.58 23.46 -9.71
N GLY A 21 18.33 22.35 -9.69
CA GLY A 21 17.73 21.03 -9.68
C GLY A 21 16.87 20.88 -8.43
N HIS A 22 15.56 20.70 -8.60
CA HIS A 22 14.66 20.45 -7.48
C HIS A 22 14.96 19.06 -6.92
N THR A 23 15.78 19.01 -5.87
CA THR A 23 16.08 17.78 -5.13
C THR A 23 14.96 17.55 -4.11
N MET A 24 14.28 16.39 -4.17
CA MET A 24 13.30 16.03 -3.14
C MET A 24 14.01 15.72 -1.81
N LYS A 25 13.45 16.24 -0.71
CA LYS A 25 13.91 15.93 0.65
C LYS A 25 13.70 14.45 0.97
N GLU A 26 14.51 13.92 1.88
CA GLU A 26 14.45 12.52 2.32
C GLU A 26 13.03 12.13 2.80
N ASP A 27 12.52 11.02 2.29
CA ASP A 27 11.33 10.39 2.86
C ASP A 27 11.73 9.40 3.95
N ARG A 28 10.91 9.24 4.98
CA ARG A 28 11.18 8.25 6.03
C ARG A 28 11.04 6.81 5.52
N LEU A 29 10.55 6.60 4.29
CA LEU A 29 10.44 5.27 3.66
C LEU A 29 11.81 4.71 3.29
N SER A 30 12.83 5.55 3.09
CA SER A 30 14.22 5.13 2.88
C SER A 30 14.64 4.05 3.89
N LYS A 31 14.18 4.16 5.14
CA LYS A 31 14.45 3.22 6.24
C LYS A 31 13.58 1.97 6.28
N TYR A 32 12.37 2.00 5.74
CA TYR A 32 11.39 0.92 5.93
C TYR A 32 11.29 -0.06 4.77
N ARG A 33 11.89 0.25 3.60
CA ARG A 33 11.91 -0.71 2.49
C ARG A 33 12.83 -0.41 1.30
N ASN A 34 13.65 0.66 1.34
CA ASN A 34 14.44 1.09 0.18
C ASN A 34 15.95 0.90 0.32
N GLY A 35 16.40 -0.19 0.94
CA GLY A 35 17.83 -0.47 0.93
C GLY A 35 18.26 -1.75 1.61
N ARG A 36 18.73 -2.69 0.79
CA ARG A 36 19.66 -3.80 1.07
C ARG A 36 19.26 -4.87 2.10
N GLU A 37 18.46 -4.57 3.11
CA GLU A 37 18.02 -5.55 4.11
C GLU A 37 16.93 -6.44 3.51
N LYS A 38 17.32 -7.66 3.15
CA LYS A 38 16.38 -8.68 2.68
C LYS A 38 15.63 -9.20 3.88
N ASP A 39 14.36 -8.81 3.97
CA ASP A 39 13.39 -9.19 4.97
C ASP A 39 13.09 -10.71 4.95
N THR A 40 14.09 -11.48 5.36
CA THR A 40 14.17 -12.94 5.28
C THR A 40 14.49 -13.59 6.62
N THR A 41 14.71 -12.77 7.66
CA THR A 41 14.88 -13.24 9.03
C THR A 41 13.60 -13.91 9.52
N VAL A 42 13.74 -15.11 10.08
CA VAL A 42 12.65 -15.80 10.77
C VAL A 42 12.29 -15.03 12.03
N THR A 43 11.02 -14.65 12.16
CA THR A 43 10.49 -14.01 13.36
C THR A 43 9.16 -14.68 13.73
N LYS A 44 8.62 -14.33 14.90
CA LYS A 44 7.28 -14.80 15.29
C LYS A 44 6.17 -14.38 14.31
N TYR A 45 6.39 -13.31 13.53
CA TYR A 45 5.44 -12.82 12.54
C TYR A 45 5.78 -13.21 11.10
N ARG A 46 7.03 -13.63 10.84
CA ARG A 46 7.52 -14.12 9.55
C ARG A 46 8.17 -15.49 9.79
N PRO A 47 7.36 -16.54 9.99
CA PRO A 47 7.87 -17.87 10.34
C PRO A 47 8.59 -18.51 9.14
N LEU A 48 9.22 -19.67 9.37
CA LEU A 48 10.08 -20.34 8.41
C LEU A 48 9.39 -20.52 7.04
N GLU A 49 8.14 -20.97 7.06
CA GLU A 49 7.32 -21.21 5.87
C GLU A 49 7.19 -19.96 5.00
N VAL A 50 7.07 -18.78 5.62
CA VAL A 50 6.96 -17.49 4.92
C VAL A 50 8.32 -17.06 4.33
N VAL A 51 9.42 -17.22 5.07
CA VAL A 51 10.75 -16.82 4.58
C VAL A 51 11.33 -17.80 3.57
N THR A 52 10.84 -19.03 3.51
CA THR A 52 11.24 -20.03 2.50
C THR A 52 10.22 -20.18 1.38
N PHE A 53 9.05 -19.54 1.47
CA PHE A 53 7.99 -19.63 0.47
C PHE A 53 8.49 -19.29 -0.92
N ASN A 54 8.33 -20.21 -1.86
CA ASN A 54 8.63 -19.96 -3.27
C ASN A 54 7.32 -19.66 -4.00
N PRO A 55 6.99 -18.39 -4.28
CA PRO A 55 5.73 -18.04 -4.93
C PRO A 55 5.69 -18.65 -6.34
N PRO A 56 4.56 -19.23 -6.77
CA PRO A 56 4.40 -19.65 -8.15
C PRO A 56 4.42 -18.44 -9.09
N GLN A 57 4.68 -18.68 -10.38
CA GLN A 57 4.92 -17.60 -11.34
C GLN A 57 3.74 -16.63 -11.45
N ASP A 58 2.50 -17.14 -11.41
CA ASP A 58 1.26 -16.36 -11.44
C ASP A 58 1.04 -15.52 -10.17
N ALA A 59 1.60 -15.93 -9.03
CA ALA A 59 1.63 -15.14 -7.80
C ALA A 59 2.69 -14.02 -7.84
N ILE A 60 3.72 -14.13 -8.69
CA ILE A 60 4.69 -13.07 -8.93
C ILE A 60 4.12 -12.06 -9.93
N ARG A 61 3.60 -12.55 -11.05
CA ARG A 61 3.08 -11.72 -12.14
C ARG A 61 2.10 -12.49 -13.03
N HIS A 62 1.09 -11.78 -13.52
CA HIS A 62 0.19 -12.25 -14.57
C HIS A 62 0.40 -11.43 -15.86
N GLY A 63 0.46 -12.09 -17.02
CA GLY A 63 0.60 -11.42 -18.32
C GLY A 63 1.94 -10.72 -18.56
N TYR A 64 1.98 -9.91 -19.62
CA TYR A 64 3.15 -9.16 -20.11
C TYR A 64 2.70 -7.82 -20.71
N GLY A 65 3.65 -6.90 -20.91
CA GLY A 65 3.39 -5.60 -21.54
C GLY A 65 2.47 -4.70 -20.72
N GLU A 66 1.71 -3.83 -21.39
CA GLU A 66 0.79 -2.88 -20.74
C GLU A 66 -0.33 -3.56 -19.94
N SER A 67 -0.76 -4.75 -20.36
CA SER A 67 -1.77 -5.55 -19.66
C SER A 67 -1.20 -6.42 -18.53
N GLY A 68 0.12 -6.51 -18.43
CA GLY A 68 0.81 -7.29 -17.42
C GLY A 68 0.68 -6.67 -16.03
N MET A 69 0.53 -7.52 -15.02
CA MET A 69 0.38 -7.12 -13.62
C MET A 69 1.34 -7.88 -12.73
N ARG A 70 2.35 -7.18 -12.21
CA ARG A 70 3.27 -7.66 -11.18
C ARG A 70 2.66 -7.46 -9.80
N TYR A 71 2.81 -8.49 -8.97
CA TYR A 71 2.32 -8.53 -7.59
C TYR A 71 3.47 -8.61 -6.57
N ILE A 72 4.59 -9.20 -6.97
CA ILE A 72 5.83 -9.27 -6.19
C ILE A 72 6.91 -8.50 -6.95
N PHE A 73 7.41 -7.45 -6.33
CA PHE A 73 8.38 -6.53 -6.93
C PHE A 73 9.79 -6.90 -6.49
N GLY A 74 10.10 -6.72 -5.21
CA GLY A 74 11.38 -7.05 -4.60
C GLY A 74 12.59 -6.68 -5.48
N ASP A 75 13.54 -7.61 -5.66
CA ASP A 75 14.65 -7.52 -6.63
C ASP A 75 14.56 -8.61 -7.71
N LEU A 76 13.35 -9.09 -8.01
CA LEU A 76 13.13 -10.09 -9.05
C LEU A 76 13.42 -9.52 -10.45
N PRO A 77 13.82 -10.36 -11.42
CA PRO A 77 14.03 -9.93 -12.80
C PRO A 77 12.81 -9.22 -13.36
N LEU A 78 13.08 -8.09 -14.03
CA LEU A 78 12.10 -7.32 -14.78
C LEU A 78 12.13 -7.77 -16.24
N ASP A 79 11.00 -7.69 -16.93
CA ASP A 79 11.00 -7.89 -18.39
C ASP A 79 11.35 -6.61 -19.16
N ASP A 80 11.54 -6.76 -20.48
CA ASP A 80 11.91 -5.67 -21.37
C ASP A 80 10.92 -4.49 -21.32
N PHE A 81 9.64 -4.76 -21.09
CA PHE A 81 8.62 -3.73 -21.00
C PHE A 81 8.72 -2.95 -19.68
N GLU A 82 8.85 -3.66 -18.56
CA GLU A 82 9.04 -3.07 -17.23
C GLU A 82 10.32 -2.23 -17.17
N GLU A 83 11.43 -2.77 -17.68
CA GLU A 83 12.69 -2.02 -17.80
C GLU A 83 12.56 -0.81 -18.73
N GLY A 84 11.86 -0.96 -19.86
CA GLY A 84 11.60 0.12 -20.81
C GLY A 84 10.85 1.27 -20.15
N LYS A 85 9.76 0.99 -19.42
CA LYS A 85 8.97 2.00 -18.73
C LYS A 85 9.73 2.72 -17.61
N ILE A 86 10.62 2.01 -16.92
CA ILE A 86 11.52 2.63 -15.94
C ILE A 86 12.51 3.59 -16.63
N LYS A 87 13.13 3.16 -17.74
CA LYS A 87 14.05 4.00 -18.53
C LYS A 87 13.35 5.25 -19.06
N GLU A 88 12.14 5.10 -19.61
CA GLU A 88 11.30 6.21 -20.07
C GLU A 88 10.94 7.18 -18.93
N MET A 89 10.57 6.67 -17.76
CA MET A 89 10.26 7.51 -16.59
C MET A 89 11.49 8.29 -16.11
N HIS A 90 12.67 7.67 -16.08
CA HIS A 90 13.91 8.38 -15.75
C HIS A 90 14.21 9.49 -16.75
N ALA A 91 13.98 9.27 -18.05
CA ALA A 91 14.11 10.31 -19.06
C ALA A 91 13.09 11.45 -18.86
N TYR A 92 11.84 11.11 -18.55
CA TYR A 92 10.76 12.07 -18.25
C TYR A 92 11.10 12.97 -17.04
N LEU A 93 11.68 12.39 -15.98
CA LEU A 93 12.11 13.12 -14.78
C LEU A 93 13.35 13.98 -15.06
N LYS A 94 14.31 13.45 -15.81
CA LYS A 94 15.53 14.18 -16.21
C LYS A 94 15.18 15.41 -17.04
N SER A 95 14.24 15.31 -17.98
CA SER A 95 13.80 16.45 -18.80
C SER A 95 13.10 17.55 -17.98
N ARG A 96 12.71 17.26 -16.74
CA ARG A 96 12.10 18.19 -15.78
C ARG A 96 13.05 18.60 -14.65
N HIS A 97 14.33 18.24 -14.77
CA HIS A 97 15.36 18.52 -13.76
C HIS A 97 15.01 17.97 -12.36
N VAL A 98 14.31 16.83 -12.31
CA VAL A 98 13.93 16.13 -11.06
C VAL A 98 14.90 14.98 -10.80
N SER A 99 15.29 14.81 -9.53
CA SER A 99 16.11 13.67 -9.06
C SER A 99 15.42 12.93 -7.92
N LEU A 100 15.42 11.60 -8.00
CA LEU A 100 14.88 10.69 -6.98
C LEU A 100 15.94 10.17 -5.99
N LYS A 101 17.22 10.57 -6.14
CA LYS A 101 18.38 9.98 -5.45
C LYS A 101 18.27 9.90 -3.92
N ASN A 102 17.52 10.81 -3.30
CA ASN A 102 17.36 10.89 -1.84
C ASN A 102 15.96 10.43 -1.38
N THR A 103 15.23 9.70 -2.22
CA THR A 103 13.89 9.20 -1.91
C THR A 103 13.85 7.69 -2.08
N ALA A 104 12.83 7.08 -1.50
CA ALA A 104 12.47 5.69 -1.71
C ALA A 104 12.49 5.27 -3.19
N PHE A 105 12.06 6.18 -4.06
CA PHE A 105 11.89 5.94 -5.48
C PHE A 105 13.19 5.95 -6.29
N CYS A 106 14.36 6.03 -5.64
CA CYS A 106 15.62 5.66 -6.31
C CYS A 106 15.68 4.15 -6.60
N ASP A 107 14.88 3.34 -5.89
CA ASP A 107 14.65 1.94 -6.18
C ASP A 107 13.71 1.78 -7.39
N ASN A 108 14.20 1.07 -8.41
CA ASN A 108 13.50 0.88 -9.68
C ASN A 108 12.24 0.01 -9.54
N HIS A 109 12.22 -0.93 -8.59
CA HIS A 109 11.08 -1.83 -8.38
C HIS A 109 9.95 -1.12 -7.63
N LEU A 110 10.27 -0.22 -6.70
CA LEU A 110 9.28 0.69 -6.11
C LEU A 110 8.78 1.72 -7.13
N LEU A 111 9.66 2.27 -7.97
CA LEU A 111 9.25 3.16 -9.06
C LEU A 111 8.28 2.44 -10.01
N LEU A 112 8.60 1.20 -10.40
CA LEU A 112 7.74 0.36 -11.24
C LEU A 112 6.37 0.11 -10.60
N ARG A 113 6.32 -0.15 -9.29
CA ARG A 113 5.06 -0.33 -8.54
C ARG A 113 4.14 0.90 -8.69
N TYR A 114 4.71 2.10 -8.68
CA TYR A 114 3.95 3.34 -8.89
C TYR A 114 3.59 3.58 -10.35
N LEU A 115 4.46 3.23 -11.29
CA LEU A 115 4.17 3.28 -12.72
C LEU A 115 3.00 2.34 -13.05
N GLN A 116 3.09 1.06 -12.69
CA GLN A 116 2.06 0.05 -12.97
C GLN A 116 0.71 0.44 -12.38
N GLY A 117 0.66 0.88 -11.12
CA GLY A 117 -0.63 1.27 -10.54
C GLY A 117 -1.27 2.49 -11.24
N ASN A 118 -0.47 3.31 -11.91
CA ASN A 118 -0.94 4.50 -12.65
C ASN A 118 -1.08 4.20 -14.14
N GLU A 119 -1.16 2.92 -14.53
CA GLU A 119 -1.33 2.50 -15.92
C GLU A 119 -0.22 3.09 -16.82
N TYR A 120 0.97 3.23 -16.25
CA TYR A 120 2.16 3.81 -16.88
C TYR A 120 1.99 5.28 -17.36
N ASP A 121 1.00 6.00 -16.85
CA ASP A 121 0.87 7.46 -17.02
C ASP A 121 1.90 8.19 -16.15
N PHE A 122 2.96 8.71 -16.79
CA PHE A 122 4.08 9.34 -16.08
C PHE A 122 3.72 10.62 -15.34
N VAL A 123 2.72 11.38 -15.83
CA VAL A 123 2.27 12.60 -15.17
C VAL A 123 1.57 12.23 -13.86
N LYS A 124 0.60 11.29 -13.91
CA LYS A 124 -0.09 10.80 -12.72
C LYS A 124 0.86 10.10 -11.75
N ALA A 125 1.75 9.25 -12.26
CA ALA A 125 2.75 8.57 -11.44
C ALA A 125 3.65 9.57 -10.72
N TRP A 126 4.14 10.60 -11.40
CA TRP A 126 4.94 11.64 -10.77
C TRP A 126 4.17 12.42 -9.70
N ASP A 127 2.92 12.79 -9.97
CA ASP A 127 2.07 13.49 -8.99
C ASP A 127 1.82 12.65 -7.73
N ASP A 128 1.57 11.36 -7.89
CA ASP A 128 1.39 10.44 -6.76
C ASP A 128 2.68 10.19 -6.00
N ILE A 129 3.83 10.07 -6.68
CA ILE A 129 5.15 9.97 -6.04
C ILE A 129 5.41 11.20 -5.17
N LYS A 130 5.23 12.42 -5.70
CA LYS A 130 5.39 13.66 -4.91
C LYS A 130 4.48 13.69 -3.69
N ARG A 131 3.20 13.33 -3.88
CA ARG A 131 2.20 13.31 -2.81
C ARG A 131 2.59 12.32 -1.73
N HIS A 132 3.05 11.15 -2.12
CA HIS A 132 3.48 10.10 -1.22
C HIS A 132 4.72 10.49 -0.41
N VAL A 133 5.76 11.04 -1.06
CA VAL A 133 6.96 11.56 -0.39
C VAL A 133 6.59 12.62 0.65
N ARG A 134 5.72 13.57 0.28
CA ARG A 134 5.23 14.60 1.21
C ARG A 134 4.43 14.02 2.35
N TRP A 135 3.55 13.06 2.08
CA TRP A 135 2.78 12.37 3.12
C TRP A 135 3.73 11.68 4.10
N ARG A 136 4.73 10.95 3.62
CA ARG A 136 5.68 10.22 4.47
C ARG A 136 6.54 11.14 5.35
N GLN A 137 6.84 12.35 4.88
CA GLN A 137 7.56 13.36 5.67
C GLN A 137 6.75 13.89 6.85
N ASN A 138 5.41 13.96 6.70
CA ASN A 138 4.51 14.46 7.74
C ASN A 138 3.84 13.34 8.53
N PHE A 139 3.94 12.10 8.06
CA PHE A 139 3.36 10.92 8.68
C PHE A 139 3.92 10.71 10.09
N ARG A 140 3.00 10.53 11.04
CA ARG A 140 3.30 10.20 12.43
C ARG A 140 2.48 9.01 12.85
N MET A 141 3.13 8.07 13.52
CA MET A 141 2.44 7.02 14.25
C MET A 141 1.85 7.58 15.54
N ILE A 142 0.94 6.84 16.15
CA ILE A 142 0.54 7.09 17.54
C ILE A 142 1.76 6.73 18.41
N GLU A 143 2.42 7.75 18.97
CA GLU A 143 3.61 7.59 19.83
C GLU A 143 3.23 7.17 21.26
N ASP A 144 2.07 7.62 21.73
CA ASP A 144 1.52 7.24 23.03
C ASP A 144 1.04 5.78 23.00
N LYS A 145 1.82 4.91 23.67
CA LYS A 145 1.56 3.47 23.73
C LYS A 145 0.25 3.13 24.42
N ASP A 146 -0.13 3.87 25.47
CA ASP A 146 -1.36 3.60 26.22
C ASP A 146 -2.59 3.99 25.41
N LYS A 147 -2.51 5.13 24.71
CA LYS A 147 -3.53 5.54 23.74
C LYS A 147 -3.65 4.51 22.62
N LEU A 148 -2.54 4.08 22.02
CA LEU A 148 -2.54 3.07 20.97
C LEU A 148 -3.18 1.78 21.47
N GLU A 149 -2.78 1.28 22.63
CA GLU A 149 -3.32 0.04 23.19
C GLU A 149 -4.84 0.14 23.43
N LYS A 150 -5.31 1.27 23.97
CA LYS A 150 -6.74 1.53 24.15
C LYS A 150 -7.50 1.51 22.81
N LEU A 151 -6.94 2.09 21.76
CA LEU A 151 -7.53 2.09 20.42
C LEU A 151 -7.53 0.70 19.79
N LEU A 152 -6.43 -0.04 19.90
CA LEU A 152 -6.30 -1.42 19.39
C LEU A 152 -7.36 -2.34 20.01
N ARG A 153 -7.60 -2.24 21.32
CA ARG A 153 -8.61 -3.04 22.04
C ARG A 153 -10.03 -2.88 21.52
N LYS A 154 -10.35 -1.80 20.80
CA LYS A 154 -11.65 -1.64 20.14
C LYS A 154 -11.84 -2.65 19.00
N GLY A 155 -10.75 -3.18 18.44
CA GLY A 155 -10.76 -4.29 17.49
C GLY A 155 -11.45 -3.96 16.18
N TYR A 156 -11.51 -2.70 15.77
CA TYR A 156 -12.10 -2.30 14.50
C TYR A 156 -11.19 -2.60 13.30
N CYS A 157 -9.89 -2.77 13.54
CA CYS A 157 -8.88 -3.21 12.58
C CYS A 157 -7.88 -4.12 13.31
N TYR A 158 -7.63 -5.30 12.77
CA TYR A 158 -6.68 -6.27 13.33
C TYR A 158 -6.21 -7.25 12.26
N ILE A 159 -5.26 -8.11 12.61
CA ILE A 159 -4.68 -9.11 11.69
C ILE A 159 -4.95 -10.51 12.25
N HIS A 160 -5.50 -11.38 11.39
CA HIS A 160 -5.72 -12.77 11.73
C HIS A 160 -5.36 -13.70 10.57
N GLY A 161 -4.44 -14.63 10.81
CA GLY A 161 -4.07 -15.66 9.82
C GLY A 161 -3.49 -15.15 8.51
N ARG A 162 -3.37 -16.08 7.56
CA ARG A 162 -2.77 -15.89 6.24
C ARG A 162 -3.58 -16.64 5.17
N ASP A 163 -3.59 -16.11 3.96
CA ASP A 163 -4.18 -16.83 2.84
C ASP A 163 -3.23 -17.92 2.28
N LYS A 164 -3.65 -18.68 1.28
CA LYS A 164 -2.90 -19.81 0.70
C LYS A 164 -1.60 -19.41 0.01
N LEU A 165 -1.40 -18.13 -0.31
CA LEU A 165 -0.13 -17.57 -0.78
C LEU A 165 0.64 -16.90 0.37
N LEU A 166 0.28 -17.25 1.60
CA LEU A 166 0.86 -16.77 2.86
C LEU A 166 0.73 -15.26 3.07
N ARG A 167 -0.17 -14.58 2.34
CA ARG A 167 -0.40 -13.14 2.51
C ARG A 167 -1.16 -12.89 3.81
N PRO A 168 -0.71 -11.96 4.69
CA PRO A 168 -1.45 -11.58 5.88
C PRO A 168 -2.88 -11.14 5.56
N ILE A 169 -3.84 -11.51 6.43
CA ILE A 169 -5.23 -11.07 6.31
C ILE A 169 -5.51 -10.00 7.35
N ILE A 170 -5.87 -8.81 6.86
CA ILE A 170 -6.28 -7.67 7.66
C ILE A 170 -7.81 -7.66 7.71
N VAL A 171 -8.37 -7.70 8.91
CA VAL A 171 -9.81 -7.64 9.12
C VAL A 171 -10.18 -6.25 9.61
N PHE A 172 -11.17 -5.62 8.98
CA PHE A 172 -11.86 -4.50 9.61
C PHE A 172 -13.32 -4.81 9.88
N ARG A 173 -13.78 -4.45 11.07
CA ARG A 173 -15.17 -4.55 11.50
C ARG A 173 -15.79 -3.17 11.41
N ALA A 174 -16.49 -2.90 10.32
CA ALA A 174 -16.96 -1.55 10.00
C ALA A 174 -17.94 -1.00 11.04
N LYS A 175 -18.74 -1.87 11.68
CA LYS A 175 -19.60 -1.46 12.79
C LYS A 175 -18.81 -0.86 13.96
N ALA A 176 -17.64 -1.42 14.29
CA ALA A 176 -16.81 -0.93 15.39
C ALA A 176 -16.17 0.45 15.12
N PHE A 177 -16.16 0.92 13.86
CA PHE A 177 -15.80 2.31 13.57
C PHE A 177 -16.86 3.31 14.07
N LEU A 178 -18.10 2.86 14.24
CA LEU A 178 -19.24 3.71 14.59
C LEU A 178 -19.39 3.92 16.10
N ASP A 179 -18.60 3.23 16.92
CA ASP A 179 -18.71 3.21 18.37
C ASP A 179 -18.02 4.43 19.04
N GLY A 180 -18.21 5.62 18.44
CA GLY A 180 -17.84 6.92 19.02
C GLY A 180 -16.34 7.22 19.08
N GLU A 181 -15.53 6.71 18.13
CA GLU A 181 -14.12 7.09 18.00
C GLU A 181 -13.93 8.17 16.93
N GLU A 182 -12.97 9.06 17.16
CA GLU A 182 -12.63 10.08 16.18
C GLU A 182 -12.09 9.44 14.90
N PRO A 183 -12.56 9.85 13.71
CA PRO A 183 -12.10 9.30 12.42
C PRO A 183 -10.57 9.28 12.27
N ASP A 184 -9.89 10.30 12.78
CA ASP A 184 -8.43 10.40 12.75
C ASP A 184 -7.73 9.31 13.58
N ASN A 185 -8.27 8.95 14.76
CA ASN A 185 -7.73 7.87 15.57
C ASN A 185 -7.91 6.51 14.89
N ILE A 186 -9.05 6.30 14.21
CA ILE A 186 -9.29 5.09 13.42
C ILE A 186 -8.25 4.98 12.30
N ILE A 187 -8.10 6.04 11.50
CA ILE A 187 -7.14 6.09 10.40
C ILE A 187 -5.71 5.82 10.89
N HIS A 188 -5.30 6.39 12.03
CA HIS A 188 -3.97 6.14 12.58
C HIS A 188 -3.75 4.70 13.03
N VAL A 189 -4.76 4.00 13.55
CA VAL A 189 -4.65 2.55 13.82
C VAL A 189 -4.59 1.73 12.54
N VAL A 190 -5.31 2.13 11.49
CA VAL A 190 -5.17 1.51 10.16
C VAL A 190 -3.73 1.64 9.65
N TYR A 191 -3.14 2.84 9.76
CA TYR A 191 -1.74 3.05 9.39
C TYR A 191 -0.78 2.23 10.23
N TYR A 192 -0.99 2.17 11.55
CA TYR A 192 -0.19 1.31 12.43
C TYR A 192 -0.17 -0.13 11.92
N TRP A 193 -1.33 -0.71 11.59
CA TRP A 193 -1.39 -2.09 11.11
C TRP A 193 -0.78 -2.30 9.73
N PHE A 194 -0.98 -1.38 8.79
CA PHE A 194 -0.33 -1.49 7.47
C PHE A 194 1.18 -1.46 7.60
N GLU A 195 1.71 -0.54 8.39
CA GLU A 195 3.14 -0.37 8.56
C GLU A 195 3.75 -1.53 9.36
N PHE A 196 2.98 -2.06 10.32
CA PHE A 196 3.30 -3.30 11.00
C PHE A 196 3.41 -4.47 10.01
N VAL A 197 2.42 -4.66 9.12
CA VAL A 197 2.44 -5.72 8.10
C VAL A 197 3.64 -5.58 7.19
N ILE A 198 3.87 -4.37 6.66
CA ILE A 198 4.96 -4.06 5.74
C ILE A 198 6.31 -4.42 6.34
N THR A 199 6.51 -4.06 7.61
CA THR A 199 7.80 -4.19 8.29
C THR A 199 8.02 -5.58 8.88
N ASN A 200 6.97 -6.25 9.39
CA ASN A 200 7.13 -7.45 10.22
C ASN A 200 6.60 -8.73 9.58
N MET A 201 5.70 -8.66 8.58
CA MET A 201 4.94 -9.83 8.12
C MET A 201 5.12 -10.17 6.66
N LEU A 202 5.41 -9.18 5.82
CA LEU A 202 5.77 -9.36 4.41
C LEU A 202 7.19 -9.89 4.31
N ALA A 203 7.48 -10.69 3.28
CA ALA A 203 8.80 -11.28 3.03
C ALA A 203 9.27 -10.91 1.62
N TRP A 204 10.48 -10.39 1.54
CA TRP A 204 11.10 -9.91 0.30
C TRP A 204 11.10 -10.99 -0.79
N ASN A 205 10.69 -10.67 -2.02
CA ASN A 205 10.54 -11.58 -3.17
C ASN A 205 9.53 -12.74 -3.01
N ARG A 206 8.76 -12.78 -1.92
CA ARG A 206 7.94 -13.95 -1.58
C ARG A 206 6.51 -13.58 -1.27
N VAL A 207 6.32 -12.68 -0.31
CA VAL A 207 5.00 -12.24 0.16
C VAL A 207 5.04 -10.73 0.27
N GLU A 208 4.52 -10.04 -0.75
CA GLU A 208 4.54 -8.57 -0.82
C GLU A 208 3.16 -7.92 -0.80
N GLN A 209 2.13 -8.72 -0.57
CA GLN A 209 0.75 -8.28 -0.55
C GLN A 209 0.02 -8.78 0.70
N TRP A 210 -1.10 -8.14 1.01
CA TRP A 210 -2.07 -8.55 2.02
C TRP A 210 -3.46 -8.69 1.40
N ARG A 211 -4.31 -9.40 2.14
CA ARG A 211 -5.74 -9.52 1.88
C ARG A 211 -6.51 -8.71 2.91
N VAL A 212 -7.64 -8.14 2.51
CA VAL A 212 -8.55 -7.44 3.41
C VAL A 212 -9.88 -8.14 3.47
N ILE A 213 -10.40 -8.35 4.69
CA ILE A 213 -11.79 -8.68 4.94
C ILE A 213 -12.46 -7.44 5.54
N MET A 214 -13.47 -6.92 4.83
CA MET A 214 -14.35 -5.87 5.31
C MET A 214 -15.65 -6.48 5.79
N ASP A 215 -15.78 -6.58 7.12
CA ASP A 215 -16.99 -7.06 7.76
C ASP A 215 -17.98 -5.91 7.97
N LEU A 216 -19.10 -5.96 7.24
CA LEU A 216 -20.20 -5.02 7.31
C LEU A 216 -21.35 -5.51 8.21
N GLN A 217 -21.14 -6.53 9.03
CA GLN A 217 -22.14 -6.99 9.99
C GLN A 217 -22.65 -5.81 10.84
N ASP A 218 -23.97 -5.71 10.97
CA ASP A 218 -24.69 -4.64 11.69
C ASP A 218 -24.46 -3.20 11.15
N VAL A 219 -23.84 -3.07 9.97
CA VAL A 219 -23.83 -1.83 9.19
C VAL A 219 -25.12 -1.78 8.37
N THR A 220 -25.81 -0.65 8.45
CA THR A 220 -27.02 -0.31 7.70
C THR A 220 -26.74 0.86 6.77
N PHE A 221 -27.63 1.12 5.82
CA PHE A 221 -27.52 2.29 4.95
C PHE A 221 -27.39 3.61 5.73
N TYR A 222 -28.12 3.74 6.85
CA TYR A 222 -28.19 4.98 7.63
C TYR A 222 -26.98 5.23 8.54
N ASN A 223 -26.27 4.16 8.94
CA ASN A 223 -25.12 4.27 9.83
C ASN A 223 -23.79 3.95 9.15
N ALA A 224 -23.79 3.67 7.85
CA ALA A 224 -22.56 3.33 7.13
C ALA A 224 -21.52 4.47 7.23
N PRO A 225 -20.27 4.19 7.67
CA PRO A 225 -19.23 5.19 7.78
C PRO A 225 -18.62 5.51 6.40
N ILE A 226 -19.44 5.90 5.43
CA ILE A 226 -19.06 6.01 4.01
C ILE A 226 -17.89 6.98 3.82
N SER A 227 -17.88 8.12 4.52
CA SER A 227 -16.79 9.09 4.42
C SER A 227 -15.46 8.47 4.88
N LEU A 228 -15.45 7.87 6.06
CA LEU A 228 -14.26 7.23 6.62
C LEU A 228 -13.78 6.07 5.76
N LEU A 229 -14.68 5.23 5.24
CA LEU A 229 -14.34 4.14 4.33
C LEU A 229 -13.74 4.68 3.01
N LYS A 230 -14.28 5.77 2.47
CA LYS A 230 -13.70 6.47 1.31
C LYS A 230 -12.31 7.02 1.63
N ASP A 231 -12.11 7.60 2.80
CA ASP A 231 -10.82 8.13 3.23
C ASP A 231 -9.78 7.01 3.40
N ILE A 232 -10.14 5.90 4.04
CA ILE A 232 -9.27 4.72 4.15
C ILE A 232 -8.91 4.18 2.76
N ALA A 233 -9.89 4.02 1.87
CA ALA A 233 -9.67 3.53 0.51
C ALA A 233 -8.76 4.47 -0.31
N ALA A 234 -8.98 5.79 -0.21
CA ALA A 234 -8.15 6.78 -0.89
C ALA A 234 -6.71 6.77 -0.36
N ASN A 235 -6.52 6.62 0.96
CA ASN A 235 -5.18 6.52 1.54
C ASN A 235 -4.48 5.21 1.18
N LEU A 236 -5.20 4.09 1.13
CA LEU A 236 -4.69 2.81 0.61
C LEU A 236 -4.18 2.94 -0.82
N GLN A 237 -4.99 3.51 -1.72
CA GLN A 237 -4.64 3.66 -3.13
C GLN A 237 -3.45 4.60 -3.34
N ARG A 238 -3.37 5.68 -2.57
CA ARG A 238 -2.32 6.71 -2.71
C ARG A 238 -1.00 6.32 -2.06
N ASN A 239 -1.05 5.77 -0.84
CA ASN A 239 0.14 5.60 0.00
C ASN A 239 0.57 4.14 0.18
N TYR A 240 -0.33 3.18 -0.03
CA TYR A 240 -0.06 1.75 0.13
C TYR A 240 -0.36 0.99 -1.16
N ARG A 241 0.04 1.60 -2.27
CA ARG A 241 -0.17 1.09 -3.62
C ARG A 241 0.53 -0.26 -3.82
N GLY A 242 -0.11 -1.17 -4.55
CA GLY A 242 0.44 -2.47 -4.91
C GLY A 242 0.42 -3.53 -3.80
N TYR A 243 0.10 -3.18 -2.54
CA TYR A 243 0.05 -4.14 -1.44
C TYR A 243 -1.28 -4.90 -1.32
N LEU A 244 -2.40 -4.35 -1.83
CA LEU A 244 -3.67 -5.06 -1.79
C LEU A 244 -3.74 -6.15 -2.88
N ALA A 245 -3.87 -7.40 -2.43
CA ALA A 245 -4.22 -8.54 -3.28
C ALA A 245 -5.71 -8.56 -3.60
N GLN A 246 -6.55 -8.55 -2.57
CA GLN A 246 -8.01 -8.53 -2.68
C GLN A 246 -8.62 -7.96 -1.41
N MET A 247 -9.74 -7.24 -1.54
CA MET A 247 -10.59 -6.74 -0.47
C MET A 247 -11.98 -7.36 -0.64
N SER A 248 -12.40 -8.14 0.34
CA SER A 248 -13.70 -8.81 0.32
C SER A 248 -14.66 -8.10 1.28
N PHE A 249 -15.82 -7.68 0.81
CA PHE A 249 -16.90 -7.15 1.62
C PHE A 249 -17.87 -8.28 1.95
N ILE A 250 -18.09 -8.54 3.23
CA ILE A 250 -18.97 -9.61 3.72
C ILE A 250 -20.04 -9.03 4.64
N ASN A 251 -21.09 -9.82 4.88
CA ASN A 251 -22.25 -9.41 5.68
C ASN A 251 -22.87 -8.08 5.18
N ALA A 252 -22.65 -7.76 3.90
CA ALA A 252 -23.10 -6.52 3.30
C ALA A 252 -24.62 -6.56 3.08
N PRO A 253 -25.38 -5.56 3.55
CA PRO A 253 -26.79 -5.44 3.19
C PRO A 253 -26.97 -5.41 1.67
N ILE A 254 -28.04 -6.01 1.15
CA ILE A 254 -28.30 -6.13 -0.31
C ILE A 254 -28.16 -4.78 -1.05
N ILE A 255 -28.52 -3.67 -0.42
CA ILE A 255 -28.39 -2.33 -0.99
C ILE A 255 -26.94 -1.94 -1.36
N PHE A 256 -25.93 -2.50 -0.68
CA PHE A 256 -24.53 -2.28 -1.02
C PHE A 256 -24.16 -2.87 -2.39
N TRP A 257 -24.91 -3.84 -2.89
CA TRP A 257 -24.71 -4.35 -4.25
C TRP A 257 -25.03 -3.28 -5.30
N GLY A 258 -26.16 -2.58 -5.15
CA GLY A 258 -26.51 -1.46 -6.02
C GLY A 258 -25.50 -0.31 -5.95
N LEU A 259 -25.03 0.02 -4.75
CA LEU A 259 -23.98 1.03 -4.55
C LEU A 259 -22.65 0.61 -5.20
N TRP A 260 -22.27 -0.65 -5.08
CA TRP A 260 -21.06 -1.18 -5.70
C TRP A 260 -21.14 -1.13 -7.22
N GLN A 261 -22.28 -1.47 -7.83
CA GLN A 261 -22.45 -1.34 -9.29
C GLN A 261 -22.17 0.10 -9.74
N ALA A 262 -22.72 1.11 -9.04
CA ALA A 262 -22.48 2.51 -9.37
C ALA A 262 -21.01 2.94 -9.17
N ILE A 263 -20.40 2.59 -8.03
CA ILE A 263 -18.99 2.93 -7.73
C ILE A 263 -18.03 2.23 -8.70
N SER A 264 -18.33 0.99 -9.06
CA SER A 264 -17.50 0.22 -9.98
C SER A 264 -17.43 0.83 -11.37
N LEU A 265 -18.36 1.70 -11.80
CA LEU A 265 -18.27 2.36 -13.10
C LEU A 265 -17.16 3.42 -13.16
N VAL A 266 -16.75 3.96 -12.01
CA VAL A 266 -15.77 5.06 -11.92
C VAL A 266 -14.40 4.62 -11.41
N LEU A 267 -14.25 3.36 -10.99
CA LEU A 267 -12.98 2.82 -10.51
C LEU A 267 -12.15 2.23 -11.68
N PRO A 268 -10.81 2.43 -11.69
CA PRO A 268 -9.93 1.75 -12.64
C PRO A 268 -10.09 0.22 -12.57
N GLN A 269 -9.97 -0.47 -13.70
CA GLN A 269 -10.16 -1.93 -13.78
C GLN A 269 -9.32 -2.68 -12.73
N SER A 270 -8.04 -2.32 -12.61
CA SER A 270 -7.09 -2.89 -11.65
C SER A 270 -7.50 -2.77 -10.18
N THR A 271 -8.38 -1.81 -9.85
CA THR A 271 -8.98 -1.65 -8.52
C THR A 271 -10.24 -2.49 -8.37
N ARG A 272 -11.07 -2.57 -9.42
CA ARG A 272 -12.31 -3.37 -9.43
C ARG A 272 -12.04 -4.85 -9.27
N ASP A 273 -11.03 -5.36 -9.97
CA ASP A 273 -10.64 -6.79 -9.93
C ASP A 273 -10.21 -7.26 -8.53
N LYS A 274 -9.85 -6.31 -7.67
CA LYS A 274 -9.44 -6.58 -6.30
C LYS A 274 -10.59 -6.53 -5.32
N ILE A 275 -11.77 -6.03 -5.69
CA ILE A 275 -12.90 -5.86 -4.78
C ILE A 275 -13.92 -6.96 -5.04
N VAL A 276 -14.23 -7.74 -3.99
CA VAL A 276 -15.22 -8.81 -4.04
C VAL A 276 -16.33 -8.49 -3.06
N LEU A 277 -17.53 -8.22 -3.56
CA LEU A 277 -18.71 -8.06 -2.72
C LEU A 277 -19.43 -9.40 -2.59
N CYS A 278 -19.45 -9.95 -1.38
CA CYS A 278 -20.12 -11.22 -1.12
C CYS A 278 -21.50 -10.95 -0.51
N THR A 279 -22.56 -11.17 -1.29
CA THR A 279 -23.95 -10.85 -0.92
C THR A 279 -24.69 -11.99 -0.22
N SER A 280 -24.22 -13.24 -0.34
CA SER A 280 -24.67 -14.40 0.45
C SER A 280 -23.64 -15.54 0.34
N ASP A 281 -23.60 -16.44 1.34
CA ASP A 281 -22.68 -17.58 1.48
C ASP A 281 -21.26 -17.36 0.91
N TYR A 282 -20.49 -16.49 1.58
CA TYR A 282 -19.10 -16.18 1.22
C TYR A 282 -18.10 -17.26 1.63
N LYS A 283 -18.55 -18.35 2.27
CA LYS A 283 -17.67 -19.44 2.71
C LYS A 283 -16.93 -20.04 1.52
N SER A 284 -17.65 -20.40 0.46
CA SER A 284 -17.05 -21.02 -0.73
C SER A 284 -16.01 -20.11 -1.38
N GLU A 285 -16.29 -18.80 -1.46
CA GLU A 285 -15.36 -17.81 -2.01
C GLU A 285 -14.09 -17.67 -1.15
N PHE A 286 -14.23 -17.59 0.18
CA PHE A 286 -13.10 -17.50 1.09
C PHE A 286 -12.22 -18.75 1.04
N LEU A 287 -12.83 -19.94 1.02
CA LEU A 287 -12.10 -21.21 1.03
C LEU A 287 -11.35 -21.51 -0.28
N LYS A 288 -11.63 -20.80 -1.38
CA LYS A 288 -10.77 -20.81 -2.59
C LYS A 288 -9.36 -20.32 -2.23
N TRP A 289 -9.28 -19.27 -1.42
CA TRP A 289 -8.04 -18.53 -1.19
C TRP A 289 -7.46 -18.67 0.21
N ILE A 290 -8.25 -19.03 1.21
CA ILE A 290 -7.86 -19.08 2.62
C ILE A 290 -8.10 -20.50 3.15
N ASN A 291 -7.11 -21.07 3.83
CA ASN A 291 -7.31 -22.35 4.51
C ASN A 291 -8.25 -22.17 5.71
N PRO A 292 -9.19 -23.09 5.99
CA PRO A 292 -10.11 -22.95 7.12
C PRO A 292 -9.40 -22.73 8.46
N SER A 293 -8.20 -23.31 8.66
CA SER A 293 -7.41 -23.14 9.88
C SER A 293 -6.81 -21.73 10.06
N GLN A 294 -6.83 -20.91 9.01
CA GLN A 294 -6.32 -19.54 8.98
C GLN A 294 -7.44 -18.49 9.00
N LEU A 295 -8.69 -18.92 9.18
CA LEU A 295 -9.88 -18.09 9.13
C LEU A 295 -10.72 -18.32 10.39
N GLU A 296 -11.20 -17.24 11.00
CA GLU A 296 -12.01 -17.30 12.21
C GLU A 296 -13.33 -18.06 11.98
N LYS A 297 -13.84 -18.70 13.04
CA LYS A 297 -15.14 -19.41 13.01
C LYS A 297 -16.29 -18.49 12.61
N ARG A 298 -16.30 -17.23 13.07
CA ARG A 298 -17.32 -16.24 12.66
C ARG A 298 -17.35 -15.95 11.16
N TYR A 299 -16.24 -16.19 10.47
CA TYR A 299 -16.11 -16.04 9.02
C TYR A 299 -16.11 -17.40 8.31
N HIS A 300 -16.69 -18.42 8.94
CA HIS A 300 -16.85 -19.79 8.43
C HIS A 300 -15.56 -20.62 8.29
N GLY A 301 -14.49 -20.20 8.96
CA GLY A 301 -13.28 -21.01 9.12
C GLY A 301 -13.37 -21.94 10.34
N THR A 302 -12.19 -22.30 10.86
CA THR A 302 -12.02 -23.22 12.00
C THR A 302 -11.10 -22.64 13.07
N ALA A 303 -10.37 -21.57 12.77
CA ALA A 303 -9.54 -20.87 13.75
C ALA A 303 -10.41 -20.22 14.82
N THR A 304 -9.89 -20.18 16.05
CA THR A 304 -10.58 -19.48 17.14
C THR A 304 -10.73 -18.00 16.83
N ASP A 305 -11.93 -17.47 17.04
CA ASP A 305 -12.23 -16.05 16.91
C ASP A 305 -11.30 -15.20 17.78
N VAL A 306 -10.84 -14.08 17.24
CA VAL A 306 -9.96 -13.14 17.94
C VAL A 306 -10.75 -12.38 18.99
N THR A 307 -10.24 -12.39 20.22
CA THR A 307 -10.79 -11.65 21.37
C THR A 307 -9.81 -10.61 21.93
N SER A 308 -8.55 -10.66 21.54
CA SER A 308 -7.50 -9.72 21.89
C SER A 308 -6.86 -9.15 20.62
N PHE A 309 -6.87 -7.82 20.50
CA PHE A 309 -6.48 -7.11 19.28
C PHE A 309 -5.14 -6.36 19.43
N ARG A 310 -4.35 -6.68 20.45
CA ARG A 310 -3.08 -5.98 20.75
C ARG A 310 -1.95 -6.36 19.78
N GLU A 311 -1.99 -7.56 19.23
CA GLU A 311 -1.00 -8.08 18.28
C GLU A 311 -1.68 -9.00 17.24
N PRO A 312 -1.04 -9.30 16.11
CA PRO A 312 -1.59 -10.26 15.14
C PRO A 312 -1.81 -11.64 15.78
N VAL A 313 -2.96 -12.25 15.49
CA VAL A 313 -3.25 -13.63 15.89
C VAL A 313 -3.07 -14.54 14.69
N LEU A 314 -1.98 -15.32 14.68
CA LEU A 314 -1.61 -16.16 13.55
C LEU A 314 -1.73 -17.64 13.94
N PRO A 315 -2.74 -18.36 13.42
CA PRO A 315 -2.79 -19.80 13.58
C PRO A 315 -1.57 -20.45 12.89
N PRO A 316 -1.11 -21.64 13.34
CA PRO A 316 0.01 -22.33 12.71
C PRO A 316 -0.21 -22.58 11.21
N LEU A 317 0.87 -22.42 10.43
CA LEU A 317 0.90 -22.83 9.03
C LEU A 317 1.14 -24.35 9.01
N HIS A 318 0.23 -25.10 8.41
CA HIS A 318 0.28 -26.56 8.29
C HIS A 318 0.36 -26.96 6.82
#